data_AF-A0A7S3EC16-F1
#
_entry.id   AF-A0A7S3EC16-F1
#
_cell.length_a   1.000
_cell.length_b   1.000
_cell.length_c   1.000
_cell.angle_alpha   90.00
_cell.angle_beta   90.00
_cell.angle_gamma   90.00
#
_symmetry.space_group_name_H-M   'P 1'
#
loop_
_entity.id
_entity.type
_entity.pdbx_description
1 polymer ?
#
loop_
_entity_poly.entity_id
_entity_poly.type
_entity_poly.pdbx_seq_one_letter_code
_entity_poly.pdbx_strand_id
1 'polypeptide(L)'
;MLELRPRIAEMKTKEHTYKEATTLVGGAHQCFLQAQQAMHQAYKNSGMDVMGNFFTPGPAFQGPFDAAADIKKRQNVKKSSALVKQAGDNLEKAKMILPEMPEVNTDVIKKMPGMLMDLLLDNMISDLRARRKITQSMQLLAKSEKECQACKQWTEQKLSSECQVPIAALELELNTAKAQLESQRNAIMDAGLKTLG
;
A
#
# COMPACT_ATOMS: atom_id res chain seq x y z
N MET A 1 -33.97 7.39 -20.72
CA MET A 1 -32.65 7.04 -21.30
C MET A 1 -31.62 8.18 -21.26
N LEU A 2 -32.02 9.46 -21.39
CA LEU A 2 -31.12 10.62 -21.35
C LEU A 2 -30.37 10.80 -20.01
N GLU A 3 -30.89 10.27 -18.90
CA GLU A 3 -30.29 10.44 -17.56
C GLU A 3 -29.31 9.32 -17.14
N LEU A 4 -29.32 8.17 -17.81
CA LEU A 4 -28.47 7.01 -17.42
C LEU A 4 -27.00 7.18 -17.85
N ARG A 5 -26.76 7.78 -19.02
CA ARG A 5 -25.40 8.03 -19.52
C ARG A 5 -24.59 9.00 -18.63
N PRO A 6 -25.11 10.17 -18.23
CA PRO A 6 -24.37 11.07 -17.34
C PRO A 6 -24.13 10.44 -15.96
N ARG A 7 -25.08 9.65 -15.43
CA ARG A 7 -24.90 8.89 -14.19
C ARG A 7 -23.78 7.86 -14.27
N ILE A 8 -23.71 7.08 -15.34
CA ILE A 8 -22.61 6.13 -15.56
C ILE A 8 -21.27 6.87 -15.65
N ALA A 9 -21.23 8.02 -16.34
CA ALA A 9 -20.01 8.82 -16.45
C ALA A 9 -19.53 9.33 -15.09
N GLU A 10 -20.44 9.89 -14.28
CA GLU A 10 -20.12 10.36 -12.92
C GLU A 10 -19.59 9.21 -12.03
N MET A 11 -20.23 8.05 -12.10
CA MET A 11 -19.81 6.87 -11.35
C MET A 11 -18.45 6.34 -11.80
N LYS A 12 -18.12 6.42 -13.11
CA LYS A 12 -16.78 6.05 -13.62
C LYS A 12 -15.70 7.03 -13.15
N THR A 13 -16.01 8.31 -12.98
CA THR A 13 -15.08 9.27 -12.37
C THR A 13 -14.83 8.95 -10.89
N LYS A 14 -15.88 8.59 -10.14
CA LYS A 14 -15.73 8.09 -8.76
C LYS A 14 -14.90 6.81 -8.72
N GLU A 15 -15.19 5.85 -9.60
CA GLU A 15 -14.44 4.60 -9.72
C GLU A 15 -12.95 4.85 -9.97
N HIS A 16 -12.60 5.80 -10.85
CA HIS A 16 -11.20 6.20 -11.06
C HIS A 16 -10.54 6.69 -9.76
N THR A 17 -11.24 7.53 -9.01
CA THR A 17 -10.76 8.09 -7.72
C THR A 17 -10.47 6.97 -6.71
N TYR A 18 -11.40 6.02 -6.56
CA TYR A 18 -11.21 4.86 -5.68
C TYR A 18 -10.10 3.93 -6.19
N LYS A 19 -9.96 3.72 -7.50
CA LYS A 19 -8.87 2.93 -8.08
C LYS A 19 -7.50 3.55 -7.79
N GLU A 20 -7.38 4.85 -8.00
CA GLU A 20 -6.13 5.58 -7.73
C GLU A 20 -5.75 5.50 -6.24
N ALA A 21 -6.71 5.73 -5.34
CA ALA A 21 -6.51 5.56 -3.89
C ALA A 21 -6.09 4.12 -3.54
N THR A 22 -6.75 3.11 -4.12
CA THR A 22 -6.43 1.69 -3.92
C THR A 22 -5.01 1.37 -4.39
N THR A 23 -4.57 1.91 -5.53
CA THR A 23 -3.20 1.75 -6.03
C THR A 23 -2.18 2.37 -5.08
N LEU A 24 -2.43 3.56 -4.55
CA LEU A 24 -1.53 4.23 -3.60
C LEU A 24 -1.41 3.46 -2.29
N VAL A 25 -2.53 3.02 -1.71
CA VAL A 25 -2.55 2.21 -0.48
C VAL A 25 -1.87 0.85 -0.72
N GLY A 26 -2.11 0.23 -1.88
CA GLY A 26 -1.43 -0.99 -2.30
C GLY A 26 0.09 -0.83 -2.40
N GLY A 27 0.54 0.29 -2.97
CA GLY A 27 1.97 0.65 -3.03
C GLY A 27 2.57 0.89 -1.65
N ALA A 28 1.85 1.55 -0.74
CA ALA A 28 2.28 1.76 0.64
C ALA A 28 2.43 0.42 1.40
N HIS A 29 1.48 -0.49 1.26
CA HIS A 29 1.53 -1.82 1.86
C HIS A 29 2.76 -2.62 1.36
N GLN A 30 3.04 -2.59 0.06
CA GLN A 30 4.26 -3.21 -0.48
C GLN A 30 5.54 -2.60 0.09
N CYS A 31 5.59 -1.27 0.26
CA CYS A 31 6.73 -0.59 0.88
C CYS A 31 6.94 -1.05 2.32
N PHE A 32 5.88 -1.23 3.12
CA PHE A 32 5.99 -1.78 4.48
C PHE A 32 6.52 -3.21 4.49
N LEU A 33 6.03 -4.09 3.61
CA LEU A 33 6.54 -5.47 3.52
C LEU A 33 8.04 -5.50 3.16
N GLN A 34 8.47 -4.68 2.20
CA GLN A 34 9.88 -4.57 1.83
C GLN A 34 10.72 -3.95 2.96
N ALA A 35 10.18 -2.98 3.69
CA ALA A 35 10.84 -2.35 4.82
C ALA A 35 11.06 -3.35 5.98
N GLN A 36 10.07 -4.21 6.25
CA GLN A 36 10.20 -5.31 7.21
C GLN A 36 11.27 -6.32 6.77
N GLN A 37 11.28 -6.72 5.50
CA GLN A 37 12.30 -7.63 4.96
C GLN A 37 13.72 -7.05 5.12
N ALA A 38 13.89 -5.77 4.80
CA ALA A 38 15.17 -5.07 4.99
C ALA A 38 15.59 -5.04 6.48
N MET A 39 14.64 -4.79 7.40
CA MET A 39 14.92 -4.81 8.84
C MET A 39 15.25 -6.20 9.38
N HIS A 40 14.58 -7.25 8.88
CA HIS A 40 14.93 -8.64 9.19
C HIS A 40 16.36 -8.97 8.73
N GLN A 41 16.77 -8.49 7.56
CA GLN A 41 18.15 -8.67 7.08
C GLN A 41 19.15 -7.88 7.94
N ALA A 42 18.83 -6.65 8.34
CA ALA A 42 19.65 -5.88 9.29
C ALA A 42 19.78 -6.57 10.66
N TYR A 43 18.70 -7.18 11.15
CA TYR A 43 18.70 -7.98 12.38
C TYR A 43 19.61 -9.21 12.27
N LYS A 44 19.51 -9.97 11.17
CA LYS A 44 20.37 -11.13 10.90
C LYS A 44 21.84 -10.75 10.81
N ASN A 45 22.17 -9.62 10.18
CA ASN A 45 23.55 -9.15 10.09
C ASN A 45 24.11 -8.76 11.47
N SER A 46 23.28 -8.14 12.32
CA SER A 46 23.61 -7.91 13.76
C SER A 46 23.77 -9.21 14.57
N GLY A 47 23.38 -10.34 13.98
CA GLY A 47 23.54 -11.72 14.43
C GLY A 47 24.99 -12.21 14.41
N MET A 48 25.64 -11.95 13.27
CA MET A 48 26.93 -12.52 12.89
C MET A 48 28.09 -11.89 13.65
N ASP A 49 28.04 -10.58 13.91
CA ASP A 49 29.06 -9.83 14.65
C ASP A 49 29.24 -10.37 16.08
N VAL A 50 28.16 -10.85 16.71
CA VAL A 50 28.19 -11.43 18.07
C VAL A 50 28.87 -12.80 18.11
N MET A 51 28.71 -13.63 17.07
CA MET A 51 29.40 -14.92 17.00
C MET A 51 30.89 -14.75 16.70
N GLY A 52 31.27 -13.78 15.87
CA GLY A 52 32.69 -13.45 15.62
C GLY A 52 33.41 -12.97 16.89
N ASN A 53 32.76 -12.13 17.70
CA ASN A 53 33.34 -11.58 18.92
C ASN A 53 33.35 -12.55 20.13
N PHE A 54 32.52 -13.61 20.14
CA PHE A 54 32.50 -14.59 21.23
C PHE A 54 33.57 -15.69 21.10
N PHE A 55 34.01 -16.02 19.88
CA PHE A 55 34.99 -17.09 19.62
C PHE A 55 36.45 -16.63 19.60
N THR A 56 36.73 -15.33 19.70
CA THR A 56 38.10 -14.76 19.78
C THR A 56 38.19 -13.65 20.84
N PRO A 57 38.45 -13.96 22.12
CA PRO A 57 38.69 -12.96 23.14
C PRO A 57 40.15 -12.47 23.04
N GLY A 58 40.35 -11.39 22.30
CA GLY A 58 41.61 -10.65 22.15
C GLY A 58 41.30 -9.22 21.70
N PRO A 59 42.26 -8.28 21.68
CA PRO A 59 41.99 -6.91 21.24
C PRO A 59 41.38 -6.99 19.84
N ALA A 60 40.12 -6.56 19.71
CA ALA A 60 39.26 -6.84 18.57
C ALA A 60 40.02 -6.60 17.26
N PHE A 61 40.47 -7.67 16.62
CA PHE A 61 41.09 -7.60 15.31
C PHE A 61 39.97 -7.29 14.34
N GLN A 62 39.77 -5.99 14.06
CA GLN A 62 38.85 -5.44 13.06
C GLN A 62 39.27 -5.92 11.67
N GLY A 63 38.92 -7.16 11.34
CA GLY A 63 39.10 -7.69 9.99
C GLY A 63 38.12 -7.04 9.00
N PRO A 64 38.43 -7.05 7.69
CA PRO A 64 37.57 -6.49 6.64
C PRO A 64 36.16 -7.13 6.55
N PHE A 65 35.95 -8.26 7.22
CA PHE A 65 34.65 -8.95 7.28
C PHE A 65 33.64 -8.26 8.21
N ASP A 66 34.07 -7.68 9.33
CA ASP A 66 33.20 -6.97 10.29
C ASP A 66 32.69 -5.65 9.68
N ALA A 67 33.60 -4.91 9.03
CA ALA A 67 33.26 -3.68 8.31
C ALA A 67 32.22 -3.94 7.18
N ALA A 68 32.28 -5.09 6.52
CA ALA A 68 31.35 -5.44 5.46
C ALA A 68 29.94 -5.78 5.99
N ALA A 69 29.83 -6.44 7.15
CA ALA A 69 28.56 -6.73 7.81
C ALA A 69 27.86 -5.44 8.26
N ASP A 70 28.63 -4.50 8.82
CA ASP A 70 28.16 -3.18 9.23
C ASP A 70 27.65 -2.33 8.09
N ILE A 71 28.41 -2.29 6.98
CA ILE A 71 28.01 -1.55 5.77
C ILE A 71 26.67 -2.10 5.27
N LYS A 72 26.50 -3.43 5.20
CA LYS A 72 25.24 -4.06 4.78
C LYS A 72 24.09 -3.77 5.73
N LYS A 73 24.33 -3.81 7.05
CA LYS A 73 23.32 -3.44 8.07
C LYS A 73 22.86 -2.00 7.88
N ARG A 74 23.79 -1.06 7.74
CA ARG A 74 23.48 0.37 7.50
C ARG A 74 22.69 0.57 6.21
N GLN A 75 23.07 -0.12 5.13
CA GLN A 75 22.35 -0.08 3.86
C GLN A 75 20.91 -0.58 4.01
N ASN A 76 20.70 -1.68 4.74
CA ASN A 76 19.38 -2.25 4.96
C ASN A 76 18.48 -1.35 5.82
N VAL A 77 19.02 -0.75 6.88
CA VAL A 77 18.28 0.20 7.72
C VAL A 77 17.93 1.47 6.93
N LYS A 78 18.88 2.01 6.14
CA LYS A 78 18.62 3.15 5.26
C LYS A 78 17.55 2.84 4.20
N LYS A 79 17.61 1.66 3.59
CA LYS A 79 16.59 1.18 2.64
C LYS A 79 15.22 1.08 3.31
N SER A 80 15.15 0.51 4.51
CA SER A 80 13.90 0.43 5.27
C SER A 80 13.34 1.81 5.56
N SER A 81 14.17 2.75 6.04
CA SER A 81 13.77 4.13 6.31
C SER A 81 13.20 4.84 5.09
N ALA A 82 13.84 4.69 3.92
CA ALA A 82 13.34 5.26 2.67
C ALA A 82 11.98 4.67 2.26
N LEU A 83 11.80 3.35 2.40
CA LEU A 83 10.54 2.67 2.09
C LEU A 83 9.40 3.10 3.03
N VAL A 84 9.69 3.28 4.32
CA VAL A 84 8.70 3.75 5.30
C VAL A 84 8.25 5.17 4.97
N LYS A 85 9.20 6.04 4.60
CA LYS A 85 8.88 7.40 4.15
C LYS A 85 7.98 7.37 2.90
N GLN A 86 8.35 6.57 1.90
CA GLN A 86 7.57 6.41 0.68
C GLN A 86 6.16 5.85 0.97
N ALA A 87 6.03 4.92 1.90
CA ALA A 87 4.74 4.40 2.34
C ALA A 87 3.88 5.51 2.98
N GLY A 88 4.47 6.35 3.83
CA GLY A 88 3.82 7.51 4.42
C GLY A 88 3.32 8.50 3.36
N ASP A 89 4.19 8.86 2.40
CA ASP A 89 3.85 9.79 1.31
C ASP A 89 2.69 9.25 0.45
N ASN A 90 2.67 7.94 0.18
CA ASN A 90 1.58 7.29 -0.57
C ASN A 90 0.26 7.30 0.20
N LEU A 91 0.29 7.03 1.52
CA LEU A 91 -0.91 7.09 2.36
C LEU A 91 -1.46 8.51 2.48
N GLU A 92 -0.59 9.52 2.56
CA GLU A 92 -1.00 10.92 2.61
C GLU A 92 -1.68 11.35 1.30
N LYS A 93 -1.10 10.97 0.16
CA LYS A 93 -1.75 11.19 -1.16
C LYS A 93 -3.08 10.45 -1.28
N ALA A 94 -3.15 9.20 -0.81
CA ALA A 94 -4.39 8.44 -0.82
C ALA A 94 -5.48 9.12 0.02
N LYS A 95 -5.12 9.65 1.20
CA LYS A 95 -6.04 10.40 2.08
C LYS A 95 -6.48 11.74 1.49
N MET A 96 -5.63 12.43 0.73
CA MET A 96 -6.01 13.64 0.00
C MET A 96 -7.06 13.37 -1.08
N ILE A 97 -6.90 12.24 -1.79
CA ILE A 97 -7.81 11.83 -2.86
C ILE A 97 -9.11 11.25 -2.26
N LEU A 98 -9.00 10.53 -1.15
CA LEU A 98 -10.11 9.86 -0.47
C LEU A 98 -10.13 10.17 1.03
N PRO A 99 -10.72 11.30 1.45
CA PRO A 99 -10.69 11.76 2.85
C PRO A 99 -11.37 10.83 3.85
N GLU A 100 -12.35 10.05 3.39
CA GLU A 100 -13.07 9.05 4.20
C GLU A 100 -12.25 7.78 4.52
N MET A 101 -11.08 7.62 3.90
CA MET A 101 -10.20 6.48 4.12
C MET A 101 -9.83 6.34 5.61
N PRO A 102 -9.83 5.11 6.18
CA PRO A 102 -9.42 4.88 7.56
C PRO A 102 -8.05 5.48 7.86
N GLU A 103 -7.91 6.09 9.04
CA GLU A 103 -6.61 6.66 9.45
C GLU A 103 -5.64 5.54 9.80
N VAL A 104 -4.57 5.45 9.03
CA VAL A 104 -3.34 4.76 9.45
C VAL A 104 -2.55 5.76 10.29
N ASN A 105 -1.95 5.34 11.40
CA ASN A 105 -1.25 6.27 12.30
C ASN A 105 0.01 6.84 11.64
N THR A 106 -0.15 7.94 10.90
CA THR A 106 0.90 8.58 10.10
C THR A 106 1.96 9.25 10.97
N ASP A 107 1.64 9.64 12.21
CA ASP A 107 2.61 10.22 13.14
C ASP A 107 3.70 9.22 13.52
N VAL A 108 3.33 7.95 13.69
CA VAL A 108 4.29 6.88 13.96
C VAL A 108 5.14 6.62 12.71
N ILE A 109 4.52 6.60 11.53
CA ILE A 109 5.22 6.40 10.24
C ILE A 109 6.19 7.55 9.94
N LYS A 110 5.82 8.80 10.23
CA LYS A 110 6.67 9.99 10.02
C LYS A 110 7.86 10.04 10.98
N LYS A 111 7.72 9.51 12.21
CA LYS A 111 8.79 9.45 13.22
C LYS A 111 9.71 8.24 13.04
N MET A 112 9.24 7.15 12.42
CA MET A 112 10.03 5.93 12.20
C MET A 112 11.35 6.16 11.45
N PRO A 113 11.42 6.95 10.35
CA PRO A 113 12.68 7.26 9.69
C PRO A 113 13.71 7.88 10.64
N GLY A 114 13.30 8.76 11.56
CA GLY A 114 14.17 9.33 12.58
C GLY A 114 14.70 8.26 13.54
N MET A 115 13.83 7.39 14.05
CA MET A 115 14.23 6.28 14.93
C MET A 115 15.18 5.28 14.24
N LEU A 116 14.98 5.05 12.94
CA LEU A 116 15.84 4.19 12.11
C LEU A 116 17.19 4.87 11.79
N MET A 117 17.23 6.20 11.68
CA MET A 117 18.49 6.95 11.52
C MET A 117 19.25 7.04 12.85
N ASP A 118 18.57 7.16 13.98
CA ASP A 118 19.18 7.07 15.32
C ASP A 118 19.85 5.70 15.53
N LEU A 119 19.28 4.64 14.97
CA LEU A 119 19.89 3.30 14.90
C LEU A 119 21.20 3.24 14.07
N LEU A 120 21.42 4.18 13.14
CA LEU A 120 22.66 4.30 12.37
C LEU A 120 23.73 5.13 13.08
N LEU A 121 23.31 6.07 13.94
CA LEU A 121 24.17 7.01 14.67
C LEU A 121 24.58 6.49 16.05
N ASP A 122 23.72 5.72 16.71
CA ASP A 122 24.08 4.95 17.90
C ASP A 122 25.06 3.85 17.50
N ASN A 123 26.35 4.19 17.50
CA ASN A 123 27.45 3.25 17.40
C ASN A 123 27.20 2.04 18.32
N MET A 124 26.87 0.89 17.73
CA MET A 124 27.59 -0.41 17.76
C MET A 124 28.37 -0.87 19.01
N ILE A 125 28.37 -0.17 20.13
CA ILE A 125 29.08 -0.56 21.35
C ILE A 125 28.20 -1.46 22.23
N SER A 126 26.90 -1.53 21.94
CA SER A 126 25.99 -2.47 22.60
C SER A 126 25.04 -3.10 21.58
N ASP A 127 25.46 -4.22 20.98
CA ASP A 127 24.65 -5.02 20.06
C ASP A 127 23.30 -5.43 20.66
N LEU A 128 23.24 -5.60 21.98
CA LEU A 128 22.00 -5.82 22.72
C LEU A 128 21.02 -4.64 22.62
N ARG A 129 21.50 -3.40 22.65
CA ARG A 129 20.65 -2.20 22.47
C ARG A 129 20.21 -2.03 21.03
N ALA A 130 21.11 -2.25 20.07
CA ALA A 130 20.79 -2.18 18.64
C ALA A 130 19.73 -3.24 18.26
N ARG A 131 19.88 -4.49 18.72
CA ARG A 131 18.88 -5.55 18.51
C ARG A 131 17.53 -5.20 19.11
N ARG A 132 17.48 -4.70 20.36
CA ARG A 132 16.22 -4.27 20.99
C ARG A 132 15.53 -3.17 20.17
N LYS A 133 16.26 -2.16 19.71
CA LYS A 133 15.72 -1.08 18.87
C LYS A 133 15.26 -1.56 17.49
N ILE A 134 16.00 -2.49 16.86
CA ILE A 134 15.59 -3.13 15.61
C ILE A 134 14.29 -3.93 15.82
N THR A 135 14.19 -4.71 16.89
CA THR A 135 12.97 -5.46 17.23
C THR A 135 11.78 -4.55 17.49
N GLN A 136 11.96 -3.46 18.24
CA GLN A 136 10.91 -2.45 18.46
C GLN A 136 10.46 -1.82 17.14
N SER A 137 11.41 -1.45 16.29
CA SER A 137 11.12 -0.87 14.97
C SER A 137 10.36 -1.87 14.08
N MET A 138 10.72 -3.15 14.13
CA MET A 138 10.01 -4.21 13.40
C MET A 138 8.58 -4.42 13.92
N GLN A 139 8.36 -4.37 15.24
CA GLN A 139 7.01 -4.45 15.83
C GLN A 139 6.14 -3.28 15.39
N LEU A 140 6.70 -2.07 15.38
CA LEU A 140 6.03 -0.87 14.89
C LEU A 140 5.70 -0.96 13.40
N LEU A 141 6.62 -1.47 12.58
CA LEU A 141 6.39 -1.73 11.16
C LEU A 141 5.31 -2.80 10.93
N ALA A 142 5.29 -3.86 11.74
CA ALA A 142 4.26 -4.89 11.69
C ALA A 142 2.88 -4.35 12.06
N LYS A 143 2.81 -3.46 13.05
CA LYS A 143 1.56 -2.78 13.40
C LYS A 143 1.07 -1.89 12.25
N SER A 144 1.96 -1.07 11.70
CA SER A 144 1.62 -0.14 10.61
C SER A 144 1.24 -0.88 9.32
N GLU A 145 1.88 -2.01 9.04
CA GLU A 145 1.55 -2.88 7.92
C GLU A 145 0.15 -3.48 8.05
N LYS A 146 -0.23 -3.95 9.24
CA LYS A 146 -1.59 -4.44 9.52
C LYS A 146 -2.64 -3.34 9.37
N GLU A 147 -2.38 -2.14 9.88
CA GLU A 147 -3.27 -0.98 9.71
C GLU A 147 -3.42 -0.63 8.22
N CYS A 148 -2.30 -0.61 7.47
CA CYS A 148 -2.30 -0.38 6.03
C CYS A 148 -3.04 -1.49 5.26
N GLN A 149 -2.93 -2.76 5.70
CA GLN A 149 -3.64 -3.89 5.11
C GLN A 149 -5.15 -3.77 5.32
N ALA A 150 -5.58 -3.41 6.53
CA ALA A 150 -6.99 -3.16 6.82
C ALA A 150 -7.54 -1.99 5.98
N CYS A 151 -6.75 -0.92 5.85
CA CYS A 151 -7.07 0.21 4.99
C CYS A 151 -7.20 -0.20 3.52
N LYS A 152 -6.30 -1.05 3.02
CA LYS A 152 -6.34 -1.60 1.66
C LYS A 152 -7.63 -2.39 1.42
N GLN A 153 -7.95 -3.32 2.32
CA GLN A 153 -9.17 -4.13 2.22
C GLN A 153 -10.42 -3.25 2.23
N TRP A 154 -10.45 -2.22 3.07
CA TRP A 154 -11.54 -1.25 3.10
C TRP A 154 -11.67 -0.50 1.77
N THR A 155 -10.57 -0.02 1.18
CA THR A 155 -10.61 0.68 -0.12
C THR A 155 -11.07 -0.23 -1.25
N GLU A 156 -10.63 -1.48 -1.27
CA GLU A 156 -11.06 -2.48 -2.26
C GLU A 156 -12.55 -2.81 -2.11
N GLN A 157 -13.03 -2.95 -0.87
CA GLN A 157 -14.43 -3.19 -0.60
C GLN A 157 -15.31 -2.03 -1.06
N LYS A 158 -14.91 -0.79 -0.76
CA LYS A 158 -15.63 0.43 -1.19
C LYS A 158 -15.66 0.59 -2.70
N LEU A 159 -14.53 0.36 -3.38
CA LEU A 159 -14.48 0.35 -4.84
C LEU A 159 -15.47 -0.65 -5.43
N SER A 160 -15.54 -1.85 -4.86
CA SER A 160 -16.46 -2.89 -5.33
C SER A 160 -17.93 -2.52 -5.07
N SER A 161 -18.27 -2.18 -3.83
CA SER A 161 -19.67 -1.98 -3.42
C SER A 161 -20.26 -0.66 -3.88
N GLU A 162 -19.48 0.43 -3.91
CA GLU A 162 -20.00 1.76 -4.23
C GLU A 162 -19.79 2.16 -5.68
N CYS A 163 -18.87 1.52 -6.41
CA CYS A 163 -18.62 1.85 -7.81
C CYS A 163 -18.94 0.69 -8.76
N GLN A 164 -18.24 -0.45 -8.63
CA GLN A 164 -18.33 -1.52 -9.64
C GLN A 164 -19.73 -2.13 -9.74
N VAL A 165 -20.34 -2.47 -8.61
CA VAL A 165 -21.70 -3.05 -8.58
C VAL A 165 -22.75 -2.07 -9.13
N PRO A 166 -22.81 -0.80 -8.69
CA PRO A 166 -23.73 0.17 -9.27
C PRO A 166 -23.49 0.46 -10.76
N ILE A 167 -22.24 0.52 -11.22
CA ILE A 167 -21.94 0.71 -12.65
C ILE A 167 -22.48 -0.45 -13.46
N ALA A 168 -22.24 -1.70 -13.03
CA ALA A 168 -22.75 -2.88 -13.72
C ALA A 168 -24.30 -2.89 -13.77
N ALA A 169 -24.96 -2.48 -12.68
CA ALA A 169 -26.41 -2.35 -12.64
C ALA A 169 -26.94 -1.28 -13.62
N LEU A 170 -26.32 -0.10 -13.65
CA LEU A 170 -26.68 0.98 -14.57
C LEU A 170 -26.41 0.62 -16.03
N GLU A 171 -25.32 -0.08 -16.31
CA GLU A 171 -25.00 -0.57 -17.66
C GLU A 171 -26.00 -1.63 -18.13
N LEU A 172 -26.43 -2.52 -17.23
CA LEU A 172 -27.50 -3.48 -17.50
C LEU A 172 -28.82 -2.75 -17.80
N GLU A 173 -29.23 -1.80 -16.97
CA GLU A 173 -30.45 -1.01 -17.16
C GLU A 173 -30.45 -0.26 -18.50
N LEU A 174 -29.32 0.36 -18.86
CA LEU A 174 -29.14 1.02 -20.14
C LEU A 174 -29.26 0.05 -21.32
N ASN A 175 -28.69 -1.14 -21.22
CA ASN A 175 -28.79 -2.15 -22.27
C ASN A 175 -30.21 -2.71 -22.40
N THR A 176 -30.92 -2.94 -21.30
CA THR A 176 -32.33 -3.36 -21.31
C THR A 176 -33.21 -2.29 -21.95
N ALA A 177 -33.01 -1.01 -21.61
CA ALA A 177 -33.77 0.08 -22.21
C ALA A 177 -33.52 0.22 -23.72
N LYS A 178 -32.27 0.00 -24.17
CA LYS A 178 -31.95 -0.03 -25.61
C LYS A 178 -32.66 -1.16 -26.34
N ALA A 179 -32.60 -2.37 -25.79
CA ALA A 179 -33.27 -3.53 -26.38
C ALA A 179 -34.79 -3.33 -26.48
N GLN A 180 -35.40 -2.71 -25.46
CA GLN A 180 -36.82 -2.35 -25.49
C GLN A 180 -37.14 -1.32 -26.58
N LEU A 181 -36.32 -0.27 -26.75
CA LEU A 181 -36.51 0.69 -27.84
C LEU A 181 -36.33 0.06 -29.22
N GLU A 182 -35.35 -0.81 -29.41
CA GLU A 182 -35.14 -1.53 -30.67
C GLU A 182 -36.32 -2.45 -30.99
N SER A 183 -36.81 -3.17 -29.98
CA SER A 183 -38.02 -4.01 -30.11
C SER A 183 -39.25 -3.17 -30.48
N GLN A 184 -39.49 -2.04 -29.81
CA GLN A 184 -40.59 -1.13 -30.13
C GLN A 184 -40.47 -0.53 -31.53
N ARG A 185 -39.26 -0.13 -31.93
CA ARG A 185 -38.98 0.37 -33.28
C ARG A 185 -39.32 -0.67 -34.34
N ASN A 186 -38.89 -1.92 -34.14
CA ASN A 186 -39.17 -3.00 -35.09
C ASN A 186 -40.67 -3.28 -35.17
N ALA A 187 -41.38 -3.30 -34.03
CA ALA A 187 -42.82 -3.49 -34.00
C ALA A 187 -43.59 -2.38 -34.76
N ILE A 188 -43.17 -1.12 -34.64
CA ILE A 188 -43.76 0.01 -35.38
C ILE A 188 -43.49 -0.13 -36.88
N MET A 189 -42.27 -0.49 -37.28
CA MET A 189 -41.92 -0.70 -38.69
C MET A 189 -42.74 -1.84 -39.31
N ASP A 190 -42.90 -2.95 -38.60
CA ASP A 190 -43.72 -4.09 -39.06
C ASP A 190 -45.20 -3.72 -39.18
N ALA A 191 -45.73 -2.95 -38.23
CA ALA A 191 -47.11 -2.45 -38.29
C ALA A 191 -47.33 -1.47 -39.45
N GLY A 192 -46.34 -0.59 -39.72
CA GLY A 192 -46.36 0.33 -40.85
C GLY A 192 -46.31 -0.39 -42.21
N LEU A 193 -45.50 -1.43 -42.33
CA LEU A 193 -45.43 -2.26 -43.54
C LEU A 193 -46.75 -3.00 -43.82
N LYS A 194 -47.41 -3.50 -42.76
CA LYS A 194 -48.71 -4.19 -42.87
C LYS A 194 -49.88 -3.26 -43.20
N THR A 195 -49.75 -1.96 -42.98
CA THR A 195 -50.81 -0.97 -43.26
C THR A 195 -50.66 -0.32 -44.64
N LEU A 196 -49.52 -0.51 -45.31
CA LEU A 196 -49.22 0.04 -46.65
C LEU A 196 -49.30 -1.01 -47.78
N GLY A 197 -49.42 -2.29 -47.46
CA GLY A 197 -49.63 -3.38 -48.42
C GLY A 197 -51.07 -3.87 -48.41
#